data_AF-A0A1I3HQH3-F1
#
_entry.id   AF-A0A1I3HQH3-F1
#
_cell.length_a   1.000
_cell.length_b   1.000
_cell.length_c   1.000
_cell.angle_alpha   90.00
_cell.angle_beta   90.00
_cell.angle_gamma   90.00
#
_symmetry.space_group_name_H-M   'P 1'
#
loop_
_entity.id
_entity.type
_entity.pdbx_description
1 polymer ?
#
loop_
_entity_poly.entity_id
_entity_poly.type
_entity_poly.pdbx_seq_one_letter_code
_entity_poly.pdbx_strand_id
1 'polypeptide(L)'
;MFEVLVGVFAIAAIGFLAAAAALVRPFRPFGTRLSALRGVGLSFLCAVAAMFGAAILTDAPVRLDPGEDRSALNVDDQLVAVPVERDAAGRTRAERVAAEAAALAASRAAEAAEATPAALAAPGPAAAAPAPPPAAVGALMAAIDAAKWQAASRGLAELRGGGFDLGETLVAAERAARARVRGVPPSDPASARDGYLLLAALDPADATYPEKAESFAAAAERVETVDLVDRLDRREDEDGTIWLEHPDRPRALGDRSTVTLAIGRKGDGPPWLEMRTVYAGRSWLFVDQVKVSHGGTTDTLAFGWFERQQGAAAYEWRDERPDPGQVEILRRLARADDAILRFQGMQEGRDEPFPRADRAALADMLEAWDALRAD
;
A
#
# COMPACT_ATOMS: atom_id res chain seq x y z
N MET A 1 12.57 13.21 -47.75
CA MET A 1 12.43 11.98 -46.94
C MET A 1 10.96 11.68 -46.64
N PHE A 2 10.18 12.66 -46.17
CA PHE A 2 8.76 12.50 -45.86
C PHE A 2 7.90 12.02 -47.06
N GLU A 3 8.07 12.61 -48.26
CA GLU A 3 7.29 12.19 -49.44
C GLU A 3 7.60 10.76 -49.92
N VAL A 4 8.85 10.32 -49.79
CA VAL A 4 9.25 8.94 -50.11
C VAL A 4 8.64 7.96 -49.11
N LEU A 5 8.58 8.34 -47.84
CA LEU A 5 7.95 7.53 -46.79
C LEU A 5 6.45 7.35 -47.07
N VAL A 6 5.74 8.43 -47.42
CA VAL A 6 4.31 8.40 -47.75
C VAL A 6 4.03 7.49 -48.95
N GLY A 7 4.87 7.53 -49.99
CA GLY A 7 4.76 6.64 -51.15
C GLY A 7 4.93 5.15 -50.79
N VAL A 8 5.89 4.82 -49.94
CA VAL A 8 6.12 3.43 -49.48
C VAL A 8 4.94 2.92 -48.64
N PHE A 9 4.38 3.75 -47.76
CA PHE A 9 3.20 3.40 -46.98
C PHE A 9 1.96 3.14 -47.85
N ALA A 10 1.73 3.97 -48.88
CA ALA A 10 0.61 3.80 -49.79
C ALA A 10 0.70 2.46 -50.56
N ILE A 11 1.88 2.09 -51.05
CA ILE A 11 2.10 0.82 -51.77
C ILE A 11 1.90 -0.38 -50.83
N ALA A 12 2.43 -0.31 -49.60
CA ALA A 12 2.28 -1.37 -48.61
C ALA A 12 0.81 -1.57 -48.19
N ALA A 13 0.06 -0.48 -48.02
CA ALA A 13 -1.36 -0.51 -47.68
C ALA A 13 -2.21 -1.14 -48.81
N ILE A 14 -1.93 -0.80 -50.07
CA ILE A 14 -2.60 -1.40 -51.24
C ILE A 14 -2.30 -2.90 -51.32
N GLY A 15 -1.04 -3.30 -51.08
CA GLY A 15 -0.66 -4.72 -51.05
C GLY A 15 -1.38 -5.52 -49.96
N PHE A 16 -1.52 -4.93 -48.76
CA PHE A 16 -2.26 -5.53 -47.65
C PHE A 16 -3.75 -5.70 -47.99
N LEU A 17 -4.38 -4.67 -48.57
CA LEU A 17 -5.79 -4.73 -48.97
C LEU A 17 -6.04 -5.77 -50.08
N ALA A 18 -5.13 -5.90 -51.04
CA ALA A 18 -5.21 -6.93 -52.08
C ALA A 18 -5.08 -8.35 -51.49
N ALA A 19 -4.18 -8.57 -50.54
CA ALA A 19 -4.02 -9.85 -49.84
C ALA A 19 -5.24 -10.19 -48.98
N ALA A 20 -5.81 -9.21 -48.28
CA ALA A 20 -7.04 -9.37 -47.50
C ALA A 20 -8.24 -9.69 -48.40
N ALA A 21 -8.36 -9.02 -49.56
CA ALA A 21 -9.41 -9.30 -50.54
C ALA A 21 -9.29 -10.70 -51.16
N ALA A 22 -8.07 -11.19 -51.39
CA ALA A 22 -7.83 -12.56 -51.88
C ALA A 22 -8.31 -13.63 -50.88
N LEU A 23 -8.29 -13.33 -49.57
CA LEU A 23 -8.80 -14.22 -48.52
C LEU A 23 -10.34 -14.32 -48.48
N VAL A 24 -11.05 -13.32 -49.03
CA VAL A 24 -12.52 -13.27 -49.06
C VAL A 24 -13.10 -14.11 -50.21
N ARG A 25 -12.29 -14.54 -51.18
CA ARG A 25 -12.75 -15.38 -52.30
C ARG A 25 -13.21 -16.78 -51.81
N PRO A 26 -14.29 -17.36 -52.35
CA PRO A 26 -15.05 -18.39 -51.65
C PRO A 26 -14.59 -19.81 -52.00
N PHE A 27 -13.47 -20.30 -51.43
CA PHE A 27 -13.09 -21.73 -51.62
C PHE A 27 -12.42 -22.44 -50.44
N ARG A 28 -12.42 -21.91 -49.19
CA ARG A 28 -11.83 -22.63 -48.03
C ARG A 28 -12.59 -22.43 -46.70
N PRO A 29 -12.58 -23.44 -45.80
CA PRO A 29 -13.33 -23.44 -44.54
C PRO A 29 -12.89 -22.33 -43.56
N PHE A 30 -13.87 -21.75 -42.86
CA PHE A 30 -13.77 -20.52 -42.04
C PHE A 30 -12.62 -20.51 -41.01
N GLY A 31 -12.30 -21.64 -40.39
CA GLY A 31 -11.25 -21.73 -39.37
C GLY A 31 -9.84 -21.41 -39.89
N THR A 32 -9.56 -21.72 -41.16
CA THR A 32 -8.25 -21.43 -41.78
C THR A 32 -8.07 -19.94 -42.14
N ARG A 33 -9.18 -19.19 -42.28
CA ARG A 33 -9.16 -17.76 -42.62
C ARG A 33 -8.68 -16.91 -41.44
N LEU A 34 -9.11 -17.22 -40.23
CA LEU A 34 -8.78 -16.43 -39.05
C LEU A 34 -7.29 -16.55 -38.68
N SER A 35 -6.72 -17.76 -38.78
CA SER A 35 -5.29 -17.98 -38.54
C SER A 35 -4.41 -17.31 -39.62
N ALA A 36 -4.85 -17.33 -40.88
CA ALA A 36 -4.15 -16.62 -41.96
C ALA A 36 -4.24 -15.08 -41.81
N LEU A 37 -5.38 -14.55 -41.39
CA LEU A 37 -5.55 -13.11 -41.10
C LEU A 37 -4.65 -12.66 -39.94
N ARG A 38 -4.55 -13.48 -38.87
CA ARG A 38 -3.64 -13.22 -37.74
C ARG A 38 -2.17 -13.22 -38.17
N GLY A 39 -1.77 -14.16 -39.04
CA GLY A 39 -0.42 -14.21 -39.59
C GLY A 39 -0.06 -12.98 -40.42
N VAL A 40 -0.94 -12.57 -41.35
CA VAL A 40 -0.70 -11.40 -42.21
C VAL A 40 -0.69 -10.09 -41.39
N GLY A 41 -1.57 -9.97 -40.39
CA GLY A 41 -1.60 -8.82 -39.49
C GLY A 41 -0.32 -8.68 -38.65
N LEU A 42 0.18 -9.79 -38.11
CA LEU A 42 1.41 -9.80 -37.31
C LEU A 42 2.64 -9.45 -38.14
N SER A 43 2.77 -9.99 -39.36
CA SER A 43 3.88 -9.65 -40.26
C SER A 43 3.87 -8.18 -40.70
N PHE A 44 2.69 -7.59 -40.91
CA PHE A 44 2.58 -6.16 -41.21
C PHE A 44 3.01 -5.29 -40.01
N LEU A 45 2.61 -5.66 -38.79
CA LEU A 45 3.00 -4.95 -37.58
C LEU A 45 4.51 -4.99 -37.33
N CYS A 46 5.15 -6.15 -37.53
CA CYS A 46 6.60 -6.30 -37.43
C CYS A 46 7.35 -5.46 -38.49
N ALA A 47 6.84 -5.38 -39.72
CA ALA A 47 7.45 -4.56 -40.77
C ALA A 47 7.36 -3.07 -40.44
N VAL A 48 6.24 -2.60 -39.89
CA VAL A 48 6.08 -1.22 -39.41
C VAL A 48 7.03 -0.94 -38.24
N ALA A 49 7.11 -1.83 -37.25
CA ALA A 49 8.00 -1.68 -36.11
C ALA A 49 9.49 -1.65 -36.50
N ALA A 50 9.92 -2.50 -37.43
CA ALA A 50 11.30 -2.51 -37.94
C ALA A 50 11.65 -1.22 -38.69
N MET A 51 10.71 -0.64 -39.44
CA MET A 51 10.92 0.64 -40.13
C MET A 51 11.02 1.84 -39.17
N PHE A 52 10.27 1.84 -38.06
CA PHE A 52 10.39 2.88 -37.03
C PHE A 52 11.63 2.69 -36.14
N GLY A 53 12.04 1.44 -35.87
CA GLY A 53 13.27 1.15 -35.12
C GLY A 53 14.54 1.58 -35.85
N ALA A 54 14.56 1.50 -37.19
CA ALA A 54 15.70 1.94 -37.99
C ALA A 54 15.86 3.48 -38.04
N ALA A 55 14.79 4.25 -37.81
CA ALA A 55 14.82 5.71 -37.80
C ALA A 55 15.36 6.31 -36.49
N ILE A 56 15.47 5.52 -35.41
CA ILE A 56 15.93 5.97 -34.09
C ILE A 56 17.45 5.75 -33.91
N LEU A 57 18.11 5.01 -34.81
CA LEU A 57 19.50 4.57 -34.65
C LEU A 57 20.56 5.38 -35.44
N THR A 58 20.21 6.57 -35.95
CA THR A 58 21.16 7.41 -36.70
C THR A 58 21.71 8.61 -35.93
N ASP A 59 21.69 8.61 -34.60
CA ASP A 59 22.47 9.59 -33.83
C ASP A 59 23.89 9.08 -33.58
N ALA A 60 24.86 9.91 -33.96
CA ALA A 60 26.28 9.60 -33.95
C ALA A 60 26.80 9.33 -32.52
N PRO A 61 27.81 8.45 -32.35
CA PRO A 61 28.37 8.18 -31.03
C PRO A 61 29.09 9.43 -30.50
N VAL A 62 28.63 9.91 -29.35
CA VAL A 62 29.33 10.92 -28.55
C VAL A 62 30.67 10.33 -28.10
N ARG A 63 31.76 10.91 -28.61
CA ARG A 63 33.13 10.60 -28.20
C ARG A 63 33.35 11.23 -26.84
N LEU A 64 33.48 10.43 -25.79
CA LEU A 64 33.89 10.90 -24.46
C LEU A 64 35.42 10.96 -24.38
N ASP A 65 35.93 12.14 -24.05
CA ASP A 65 37.35 12.42 -23.85
C ASP A 65 37.78 11.87 -22.47
N PRO A 66 38.81 11.01 -22.37
CA PRO A 66 39.24 10.44 -21.10
C PRO A 66 40.25 11.38 -20.45
N GLY A 67 39.77 12.42 -19.78
CA GLY A 67 40.69 13.38 -19.15
C GLY A 67 40.11 14.37 -18.16
N GLU A 68 38.82 14.31 -17.82
CA GLU A 68 38.20 15.30 -16.92
C GLU A 68 38.03 14.76 -15.50
N ASP A 69 38.72 15.43 -14.59
CA ASP A 69 38.73 15.26 -13.13
C ASP A 69 37.31 15.37 -12.56
N ARG A 70 36.82 14.27 -11.96
CA ARG A 70 35.44 14.15 -11.44
C ARG A 70 35.28 14.65 -10.00
N SER A 71 36.15 15.55 -9.56
CA SER A 71 36.13 16.11 -8.21
C SER A 71 35.20 17.33 -8.08
N ALA A 72 33.98 17.29 -8.64
CA ALA A 72 32.91 18.28 -8.42
C ALA A 72 31.59 17.85 -9.10
N LEU A 73 30.96 16.78 -8.65
CA LEU A 73 29.55 16.53 -8.97
C LEU A 73 28.73 16.75 -7.70
N ASN A 74 28.25 17.99 -7.56
CA ASN A 74 27.31 18.40 -6.55
C ASN A 74 25.94 17.77 -6.88
N VAL A 75 25.50 16.81 -6.06
CA VAL A 75 24.30 15.99 -6.30
C VAL A 75 23.00 16.73 -5.92
N ASP A 76 23.10 17.97 -5.41
CA ASP A 76 21.94 18.73 -4.91
C ASP A 76 21.07 19.42 -5.98
N ASP A 77 21.39 19.34 -7.27
CA ASP A 77 20.76 20.20 -8.29
C ASP A 77 19.93 19.48 -9.37
N GLN A 78 19.50 18.23 -9.14
CA GLN A 78 18.60 17.50 -10.06
C GLN A 78 17.35 16.90 -9.40
N LEU A 79 16.77 17.59 -8.42
CA LEU A 79 15.35 17.40 -8.13
C LEU A 79 14.53 18.09 -9.22
N VAL A 80 14.15 17.33 -10.25
CA VAL A 80 13.14 17.76 -11.22
C VAL A 80 11.87 18.09 -10.44
N ALA A 81 11.58 19.38 -10.32
CA ALA A 81 10.39 19.86 -9.63
C ALA A 81 9.15 19.22 -10.28
N VAL A 82 8.50 18.31 -9.56
CA VAL A 82 7.21 17.76 -9.96
C VAL A 82 6.24 18.94 -9.99
N PRO A 83 5.60 19.24 -11.15
CA PRO A 83 4.70 20.37 -11.24
C PRO A 83 3.55 20.19 -10.25
N VAL A 84 3.47 21.08 -9.26
CA VAL A 84 2.40 21.09 -8.27
C VAL A 84 1.11 21.48 -8.96
N GLU A 85 0.18 20.55 -9.08
CA GLU A 85 -1.13 20.77 -9.67
C GLU A 85 -1.92 21.80 -8.84
N ARG A 86 -2.18 22.95 -9.44
CA ARG A 86 -2.95 24.06 -8.86
C ARG A 86 -4.32 24.15 -9.53
N ASP A 87 -5.37 24.42 -8.75
CA ASP A 87 -6.68 24.69 -9.31
C ASP A 87 -6.75 26.06 -10.01
N ALA A 88 -7.90 26.39 -10.59
CA ALA A 88 -8.14 27.69 -11.23
C ALA A 88 -7.99 28.89 -10.28
N ALA A 89 -7.98 28.66 -8.95
CA ALA A 89 -7.73 29.65 -7.92
C ALA A 89 -6.27 29.64 -7.43
N GLY A 90 -5.38 28.90 -8.10
CA GLY A 90 -3.96 28.81 -7.75
C GLY A 90 -3.66 27.94 -6.52
N ARG A 91 -4.65 27.23 -5.98
CA ARG A 91 -4.53 26.41 -4.77
C ARG A 91 -4.03 25.02 -5.10
N THR A 92 -3.05 24.57 -4.33
CA THR A 92 -2.58 23.20 -4.30
C THR A 92 -3.66 22.25 -3.81
N ARG A 93 -3.53 20.95 -4.10
CA ARG A 93 -4.44 19.92 -3.57
C ARG A 93 -4.57 19.97 -2.04
N ALA A 94 -3.47 20.21 -1.33
CA ALA A 94 -3.46 20.30 0.13
C ALA A 94 -4.29 21.50 0.65
N GLU A 95 -4.14 22.66 0.03
CA GLU A 95 -4.91 23.86 0.38
C GLU A 95 -6.43 23.70 0.14
N ARG A 96 -6.81 22.94 -0.89
CA ARG A 96 -8.23 22.61 -1.13
C ARG A 96 -8.82 21.74 -0.03
N VAL A 97 -8.09 20.69 0.37
CA VAL A 97 -8.53 19.77 1.44
C VAL A 97 -8.64 20.51 2.78
N ALA A 98 -7.68 21.39 3.09
CA ALA A 98 -7.73 22.21 4.29
C ALA A 98 -8.93 23.18 4.30
N ALA A 99 -9.23 23.81 3.17
CA ALA A 99 -10.38 24.71 3.04
C ALA A 99 -11.72 23.97 3.16
N GLU A 100 -11.84 22.77 2.58
CA GLU A 100 -13.05 21.94 2.66
C GLU A 100 -13.30 21.44 4.09
N ALA A 101 -12.23 21.01 4.80
CA ALA A 101 -12.32 20.64 6.20
C ALA A 101 -12.75 21.82 7.09
N ALA A 102 -12.21 23.02 6.86
CA ALA A 102 -12.60 24.23 7.60
C ALA A 102 -14.06 24.62 7.34
N ALA A 103 -14.54 24.49 6.09
CA ALA A 103 -15.94 24.73 5.75
C ALA A 103 -16.90 23.74 6.43
N LEU A 104 -16.53 22.46 6.48
CA LEU A 104 -17.32 21.43 7.16
C LEU A 104 -17.37 21.68 8.68
N ALA A 105 -16.26 22.07 9.29
CA ALA A 105 -16.20 22.43 10.70
C ALA A 105 -17.08 23.66 11.02
N ALA A 106 -17.03 24.69 10.18
CA ALA A 106 -17.89 25.87 10.30
C ALA A 106 -19.38 25.52 10.13
N SER A 107 -19.73 24.64 9.19
CA SER A 107 -21.11 24.17 8.98
C SER A 107 -21.64 23.43 10.21
N ARG A 108 -20.85 22.54 10.82
CA ARG A 108 -21.24 21.82 12.04
C ARG A 108 -21.39 22.75 13.24
N ALA A 109 -20.52 23.77 13.35
CA ALA A 109 -20.65 24.79 14.39
C ALA A 109 -21.93 25.63 14.22
N ALA A 110 -22.30 25.94 12.98
CA ALA A 110 -23.54 26.65 12.67
C ALA A 110 -24.79 25.79 12.97
N GLU A 111 -24.80 24.52 12.58
CA GLU A 111 -25.90 23.58 12.91
C GLU A 111 -26.05 23.40 14.43
N ALA A 112 -24.93 23.32 15.17
CA ALA A 112 -24.95 23.25 16.63
C ALA A 112 -25.49 24.53 17.29
N ALA A 113 -25.25 25.69 16.69
CA ALA A 113 -25.79 26.96 17.17
C ALA A 113 -27.29 27.11 16.88
N GLU A 114 -27.76 26.60 15.73
CA GLU A 114 -29.16 26.68 15.30
C GLU A 114 -30.08 25.66 16.01
N ALA A 115 -29.51 24.56 16.51
CA ALA A 115 -30.22 23.57 17.33
C ALA A 115 -30.51 24.02 18.78
N THR A 116 -30.43 25.32 19.10
CA THR A 116 -30.77 25.84 20.43
C THR A 116 -32.30 25.99 20.54
N PRO A 117 -33.00 25.17 21.36
CA PRO A 117 -34.44 25.34 21.54
C PRO A 117 -34.70 26.63 22.32
N ALA A 118 -35.49 27.51 21.72
CA ALA A 118 -36.03 28.70 22.36
C ALA A 118 -37.06 28.33 23.44
N ALA A 119 -36.58 27.94 24.65
CA ALA A 119 -37.29 28.04 25.92
C ALA A 119 -36.41 27.50 27.07
N LEU A 120 -35.40 28.26 27.50
CA LEU A 120 -34.74 28.02 28.79
C LEU A 120 -35.10 29.17 29.71
N ALA A 121 -36.05 28.91 30.61
CA ALA A 121 -36.15 29.60 31.87
C ALA A 121 -34.74 29.71 32.48
N ALA A 122 -34.42 30.87 33.07
CA ALA A 122 -33.15 31.10 33.73
C ALA A 122 -32.75 29.85 34.53
N PRO A 123 -31.61 29.22 34.23
CA PRO A 123 -31.21 28.01 34.93
C PRO A 123 -31.13 28.38 36.41
N GLY A 124 -32.03 27.78 37.20
CA GLY A 124 -31.87 27.77 38.65
C GLY A 124 -30.46 27.29 38.98
N PRO A 125 -29.85 27.73 40.09
CA PRO A 125 -28.47 27.40 40.44
C PRO A 125 -28.26 25.90 40.22
N ALA A 126 -27.46 25.55 39.22
CA ALA A 126 -27.23 24.17 38.84
C ALA A 126 -26.77 23.44 40.08
N ALA A 127 -27.53 22.42 40.50
CA ALA A 127 -27.12 21.59 41.61
C ALA A 127 -25.69 21.10 41.33
N ALA A 128 -24.79 21.31 42.29
CA ALA A 128 -23.39 20.93 42.14
C ALA A 128 -23.30 19.47 41.68
N ALA A 129 -22.49 19.22 40.65
CA ALA A 129 -22.30 17.88 40.14
C ALA A 129 -21.80 16.96 41.27
N PRO A 130 -22.27 15.70 41.32
CA PRO A 130 -21.84 14.78 42.37
C PRO A 130 -20.34 14.47 42.25
N ALA A 131 -19.69 14.21 43.38
CA ALA A 131 -18.31 13.73 43.37
C ALA A 131 -18.21 12.33 42.72
N PRO A 132 -17.10 12.01 42.04
CA PRO A 132 -16.90 10.72 41.42
C PRO A 132 -16.78 9.59 42.46
N PRO A 133 -17.20 8.35 42.13
CA PRO A 133 -17.06 7.21 43.03
C PRO A 133 -15.58 6.96 43.38
N PRO A 134 -15.20 6.85 44.66
CA PRO A 134 -13.79 6.66 45.06
C PRO A 134 -13.13 5.43 44.41
N ALA A 135 -13.89 4.36 44.19
CA ALA A 135 -13.40 3.15 43.51
C ALA A 135 -13.02 3.41 42.04
N ALA A 136 -13.78 4.24 41.32
CA ALA A 136 -13.49 4.58 39.93
C ALA A 136 -12.24 5.47 39.84
N VAL A 137 -12.11 6.45 40.75
CA VAL A 137 -10.90 7.27 40.87
C VAL A 137 -9.68 6.40 41.20
N GLY A 138 -9.81 5.49 42.17
CA GLY A 138 -8.74 4.55 42.52
C GLY A 138 -8.31 3.66 41.35
N ALA A 139 -9.26 3.18 40.54
CA ALA A 139 -8.96 2.38 39.35
C ALA A 139 -8.23 3.18 38.27
N LEU A 140 -8.62 4.44 38.03
CA LEU A 140 -7.92 5.34 37.12
C LEU A 140 -6.46 5.55 37.57
N MET A 141 -6.26 5.89 38.85
CA MET A 141 -4.92 6.14 39.39
C MET A 141 -4.04 4.88 39.35
N ALA A 142 -4.58 3.72 39.71
CA ALA A 142 -3.85 2.45 39.63
C ALA A 142 -3.45 2.09 38.19
N ALA A 143 -4.29 2.41 37.20
CA ALA A 143 -3.95 2.24 35.79
C ALA A 143 -2.82 3.17 35.35
N ILE A 144 -2.82 4.44 35.80
CA ILE A 144 -1.75 5.41 35.54
C ILE A 144 -0.42 4.94 36.16
N ASP A 145 -0.43 4.54 37.42
CA ASP A 145 0.78 4.07 38.12
C ASP A 145 1.41 2.85 37.42
N ALA A 146 0.55 1.93 36.96
CA ALA A 146 0.96 0.75 36.21
C ALA A 146 1.31 1.03 34.74
N ALA A 147 1.27 2.29 34.28
CA ALA A 147 1.43 2.68 32.86
C ALA A 147 0.49 1.93 31.90
N LYS A 148 -0.72 1.57 32.36
CA LYS A 148 -1.77 0.93 31.56
C LYS A 148 -2.63 1.99 30.89
N TRP A 149 -2.05 2.73 29.94
CA TRP A 149 -2.62 3.93 29.35
C TRP A 149 -4.02 3.73 28.77
N GLN A 150 -4.27 2.63 28.04
CA GLN A 150 -5.60 2.37 27.46
C GLN A 150 -6.66 2.09 28.54
N ALA A 151 -6.27 1.43 29.63
CA ALA A 151 -7.17 1.22 30.77
C ALA A 151 -7.49 2.54 31.49
N ALA A 152 -6.47 3.41 31.67
CA ALA A 152 -6.65 4.74 32.23
C ALA A 152 -7.57 5.62 31.34
N SER A 153 -7.35 5.63 30.02
CA SER A 153 -8.20 6.38 29.08
C SER A 153 -9.67 5.93 29.10
N ARG A 154 -9.92 4.61 29.20
CA ARG A 154 -11.29 4.08 29.38
C ARG A 154 -11.90 4.54 30.70
N GLY A 155 -11.16 4.43 31.81
CA GLY A 155 -11.63 4.89 33.12
C GLY A 155 -11.94 6.39 33.15
N LEU A 156 -11.11 7.21 32.49
CA LEU A 156 -11.36 8.64 32.33
C LEU A 156 -12.63 8.93 31.51
N ALA A 157 -12.85 8.21 30.41
CA ALA A 157 -14.04 8.35 29.58
C ALA A 157 -15.32 7.98 30.36
N GLU A 158 -15.29 6.89 31.14
CA GLU A 158 -16.40 6.49 32.01
C GLU A 158 -16.72 7.55 33.08
N LEU A 159 -15.70 8.11 33.73
CA LEU A 159 -15.86 9.20 34.70
C LEU A 159 -16.47 10.46 34.06
N ARG A 160 -16.04 10.84 32.86
CA ARG A 160 -16.62 11.98 32.13
C ARG A 160 -18.07 11.74 31.71
N GLY A 161 -18.39 10.52 31.27
CA GLY A 161 -19.76 10.13 30.91
C GLY A 161 -20.73 10.14 32.09
N GLY A 162 -20.22 10.02 33.32
CA GLY A 162 -21.03 10.01 34.55
C GLY A 162 -21.49 11.38 35.05
N GLY A 163 -21.03 12.49 34.45
CA GLY A 163 -21.43 13.85 34.87
C GLY A 163 -20.93 14.25 36.26
N PHE A 164 -19.81 13.67 36.71
CA PHE A 164 -19.21 13.98 38.01
C PHE A 164 -18.40 15.29 37.98
N ASP A 165 -18.22 15.92 39.15
CA ASP A 165 -17.20 16.96 39.32
C ASP A 165 -15.80 16.32 39.39
N LEU A 166 -15.04 16.44 38.31
CA LEU A 166 -13.72 15.83 38.19
C LEU A 166 -12.56 16.79 38.50
N GLY A 167 -12.81 18.03 38.92
CA GLY A 167 -11.78 19.08 38.98
C GLY A 167 -10.47 18.64 39.67
N GLU A 168 -10.54 18.26 40.94
CA GLU A 168 -9.36 17.79 41.69
C GLU A 168 -8.82 16.45 41.17
N THR A 169 -9.70 15.58 40.67
CA THR A 169 -9.33 14.25 40.14
C THR A 169 -8.48 14.39 38.88
N LEU A 170 -8.83 15.29 37.96
CA LEU A 170 -8.07 15.53 36.72
C LEU A 170 -6.68 16.07 37.03
N VAL A 171 -6.57 17.05 37.93
CA VAL A 171 -5.28 17.61 38.35
C VAL A 171 -4.37 16.55 38.99
N ALA A 172 -4.93 15.68 39.84
CA ALA A 172 -4.19 14.59 40.46
C ALA A 172 -3.73 13.53 39.42
N ALA A 173 -4.63 13.13 38.52
CA ALA A 173 -4.36 12.17 37.46
C ALA A 173 -3.32 12.70 36.46
N GLU A 174 -3.42 13.97 36.05
CA GLU A 174 -2.46 14.60 35.13
C GLU A 174 -1.06 14.63 35.73
N ARG A 175 -0.93 15.04 37.01
CA ARG A 175 0.35 15.03 37.73
C ARG A 175 0.98 13.64 37.76
N ALA A 176 0.19 12.61 38.07
CA ALA A 176 0.65 11.23 38.12
C ALA A 176 1.05 10.72 36.73
N ALA A 177 0.22 10.94 35.71
CA ALA A 177 0.50 10.56 34.33
C ALA A 177 1.77 11.24 33.82
N ARG A 178 1.94 12.54 34.07
CA ARG A 178 3.13 13.30 33.65
C ARG A 178 4.40 12.77 34.29
N ALA A 179 4.36 12.42 35.58
CA ALA A 179 5.49 11.81 36.26
C ALA A 179 5.85 10.45 35.63
N ARG A 180 4.84 9.64 35.31
CA ARG A 180 5.04 8.31 34.75
C ARG A 180 5.53 8.33 33.30
N VAL A 181 4.97 9.20 32.45
CA VAL A 181 5.38 9.38 31.05
C VAL A 181 6.83 9.85 30.94
N ARG A 182 7.30 10.73 31.83
CA ARG A 182 8.71 11.15 31.88
C ARG A 182 9.68 10.02 32.21
N GLY A 183 9.20 8.95 32.84
CA GLY A 183 9.98 7.76 33.18
C GLY A 183 9.89 6.64 32.15
N VAL A 184 9.19 6.82 31.03
CA VAL A 184 9.14 5.82 29.95
C VAL A 184 10.51 5.79 29.26
N PRO A 185 11.13 4.61 29.08
CA PRO A 185 12.43 4.52 28.42
C PRO A 185 12.33 4.95 26.95
N PRO A 186 13.38 5.57 26.36
CA PRO A 186 13.38 5.95 24.95
C PRO A 186 13.17 4.79 23.96
N SER A 187 13.44 3.56 24.40
CA SER A 187 13.20 2.32 23.63
C SER A 187 11.73 1.90 23.57
N ASP A 188 10.83 2.58 24.28
CA ASP A 188 9.38 2.32 24.25
C ASP A 188 8.60 3.60 23.87
N PRO A 189 8.77 4.08 22.62
CA PRO A 189 8.05 5.26 22.13
C PRO A 189 6.53 5.05 22.06
N ALA A 190 6.04 3.82 21.92
CA ALA A 190 4.61 3.52 21.89
C ALA A 190 3.94 3.82 23.25
N SER A 191 4.56 3.38 24.35
CA SER A 191 4.09 3.73 25.69
C SER A 191 4.16 5.23 25.96
N ALA A 192 5.20 5.93 25.48
CA ALA A 192 5.31 7.37 25.61
C ALA A 192 4.18 8.09 24.85
N ARG A 193 3.90 7.69 23.59
CA ARG A 193 2.78 8.19 22.78
C ARG A 193 1.46 8.05 23.53
N ASP A 194 1.15 6.83 23.99
CA ASP A 194 -0.14 6.54 24.62
C ASP A 194 -0.33 7.30 25.94
N GLY A 195 0.75 7.49 26.70
CA GLY A 195 0.73 8.33 27.89
C GLY A 195 0.52 9.82 27.57
N TYR A 196 1.09 10.34 26.49
CA TYR A 196 0.82 11.71 26.02
C TYR A 196 -0.60 11.90 25.48
N LEU A 197 -1.20 10.88 24.86
CA LEU A 197 -2.61 10.90 24.49
C LEU A 197 -3.52 10.96 25.72
N LEU A 198 -3.19 10.22 26.79
CA LEU A 198 -3.91 10.34 28.06
C LEU A 198 -3.76 11.74 28.67
N LEU A 199 -2.56 12.32 28.65
CA LEU A 199 -2.34 13.69 29.13
C LEU A 199 -3.14 14.73 28.35
N ALA A 200 -3.18 14.63 27.02
CA ALA A 200 -4.02 15.47 26.17
C ALA A 200 -5.51 15.28 26.48
N ALA A 201 -5.93 14.08 26.84
CA ALA A 201 -7.29 13.83 27.30
C ALA A 201 -7.54 14.48 28.68
N LEU A 202 -6.60 14.42 29.63
CA LEU A 202 -6.75 14.96 30.98
C LEU A 202 -6.78 16.49 31.01
N ASP A 203 -5.89 17.13 30.26
CA ASP A 203 -5.82 18.59 30.08
C ASP A 203 -5.79 18.95 28.58
N PRO A 204 -6.97 19.13 27.96
CA PRO A 204 -7.07 19.51 26.54
C PRO A 204 -6.58 20.92 26.23
N ALA A 205 -6.34 21.78 27.25
CA ALA A 205 -5.89 23.14 27.03
C ALA A 205 -4.37 23.21 26.77
N ASP A 206 -3.60 22.20 27.20
CA ASP A 206 -2.17 22.11 26.94
C ASP A 206 -1.91 21.47 25.58
N ALA A 207 -1.67 22.32 24.57
CA ALA A 207 -1.34 21.90 23.21
C ALA A 207 -0.02 21.12 23.09
N THR A 208 0.85 21.14 24.11
CA THR A 208 2.13 20.41 24.05
C THR A 208 1.95 18.90 24.14
N TYR A 209 0.86 18.41 24.73
CA TYR A 209 0.58 16.98 24.85
C TYR A 209 0.28 16.30 23.51
N PRO A 210 -0.67 16.79 22.66
CA PRO A 210 -0.89 16.20 21.35
C PRO A 210 0.33 16.31 20.42
N GLU A 211 1.07 17.43 20.43
CA GLU A 211 2.31 17.58 19.65
C GLU A 211 3.34 16.50 20.03
N LYS A 212 3.52 16.25 21.33
CA LYS A 212 4.41 15.18 21.79
C LYS A 212 3.90 13.81 21.41
N ALA A 213 2.61 13.53 21.57
CA ALA A 213 2.03 12.26 21.13
C ALA A 213 2.34 11.99 19.65
N GLU A 214 2.21 12.99 18.78
CA GLU A 214 2.53 12.87 17.35
C GLU A 214 4.02 12.58 17.11
N SER A 215 4.93 13.31 17.77
CA SER A 215 6.37 13.04 17.67
C SER A 215 6.76 11.62 18.09
N PHE A 216 6.12 11.07 19.12
CA PHE A 216 6.35 9.70 19.57
C PHE A 216 5.65 8.67 18.67
N ALA A 217 4.58 9.05 17.97
CA ALA A 217 3.92 8.17 17.01
C ALA A 217 4.86 7.77 15.86
N ALA A 218 5.57 8.74 15.26
CA ALA A 218 6.57 8.46 14.23
C ALA A 218 7.77 7.64 14.76
N ALA A 219 8.14 7.80 16.04
CA ALA A 219 9.16 6.96 16.67
C ALA A 219 8.65 5.52 16.93
N ALA A 220 7.41 5.36 17.36
CA ALA A 220 6.77 4.07 17.58
C ALA A 220 6.62 3.27 16.30
N GLU A 221 6.17 3.93 15.22
CA GLU A 221 6.07 3.32 13.89
C GLU A 221 7.42 2.80 13.40
N ARG A 222 8.51 3.57 13.62
CA ARG A 222 9.87 3.12 13.28
C ARG A 222 10.34 1.92 14.10
N VAL A 223 10.05 1.87 15.40
CA VAL A 223 10.42 0.71 16.24
C VAL A 223 9.64 -0.52 15.82
N GLU A 224 8.32 -0.39 15.62
CA GLU A 224 7.47 -1.49 15.16
C GLU A 224 7.91 -2.02 13.79
N THR A 225 8.31 -1.11 12.91
CA THR A 225 8.90 -1.41 11.60
C THR A 225 10.22 -2.17 11.71
N VAL A 226 11.16 -1.72 12.55
CA VAL A 226 12.44 -2.41 12.76
C VAL A 226 12.20 -3.81 13.33
N ASP A 227 11.34 -3.91 14.34
CA ASP A 227 10.94 -5.20 14.92
C ASP A 227 10.29 -6.11 13.86
N LEU A 228 9.52 -5.56 12.92
CA LEU A 228 8.91 -6.31 11.83
C LEU A 228 9.97 -6.84 10.85
N VAL A 229 10.90 -6.00 10.41
CA VAL A 229 11.99 -6.38 9.51
C VAL A 229 12.90 -7.43 10.16
N ASP A 230 13.21 -7.29 11.45
CA ASP A 230 14.05 -8.22 12.21
C ASP A 230 13.39 -9.60 12.41
N ARG A 231 12.06 -9.71 12.29
CA ARG A 231 11.34 -10.99 12.31
C ARG A 231 11.35 -11.72 10.98
N LEU A 232 11.79 -11.09 9.89
CA LEU A 232 11.84 -11.73 8.57
C LEU A 232 13.04 -12.68 8.46
N ASP A 233 12.85 -13.78 7.74
CA ASP A 233 13.94 -14.68 7.41
C ASP A 233 14.87 -13.99 6.41
N ARG A 234 16.15 -13.89 6.76
CA ARG A 234 17.19 -13.36 5.89
C ARG A 234 17.91 -14.49 5.17
N ARG A 235 17.99 -14.42 3.84
CA ARG A 235 18.79 -15.30 2.98
C ARG A 235 19.67 -14.47 2.06
N GLU A 236 20.87 -14.94 1.74
CA GLU A 236 21.77 -14.29 0.79
C GLU A 236 22.11 -15.26 -0.35
N ASP A 237 21.91 -14.81 -1.59
CA ASP A 237 22.22 -15.57 -2.79
C ASP A 237 23.68 -15.37 -3.23
N GLU A 238 24.19 -16.26 -4.09
CA GLU A 238 25.59 -16.23 -4.57
C GLU A 238 25.97 -14.94 -5.29
N ASP A 239 24.99 -14.22 -5.83
CA ASP A 239 25.18 -12.95 -6.54
C ASP A 239 25.16 -11.72 -5.62
N GLY A 240 25.12 -11.94 -4.30
CA GLY A 240 25.09 -10.91 -3.26
C GLY A 240 23.71 -10.30 -3.02
N THR A 241 22.64 -10.88 -3.59
CA THR A 241 21.27 -10.44 -3.30
C THR A 241 20.82 -10.95 -1.93
N ILE A 242 20.40 -10.04 -1.07
CA ILE A 242 19.75 -10.35 0.20
C ILE A 242 18.25 -10.42 -0.03
N TRP A 243 17.65 -11.52 0.41
CA TRP A 243 16.21 -11.75 0.42
C TRP A 243 15.71 -11.72 1.85
N LEU A 244 14.67 -10.92 2.09
CA LEU A 244 13.86 -10.96 3.31
C LEU A 244 12.53 -11.62 2.96
N GLU A 245 12.17 -12.65 3.73
CA GLU A 245 11.00 -13.47 3.46
C GLU A 245 10.20 -13.69 4.75
N HIS A 246 8.87 -13.76 4.66
CA HIS A 246 8.04 -14.00 5.83
C HIS A 246 8.24 -15.44 6.36
N PRO A 247 8.40 -15.67 7.68
CA PRO A 247 8.61 -17.01 8.24
C PRO A 247 7.44 -17.98 8.04
N ASP A 248 6.21 -17.46 7.93
CA ASP A 248 5.00 -18.26 7.67
C ASP A 248 4.77 -18.61 6.17
N ARG A 249 5.73 -18.29 5.28
CA ARG A 249 5.63 -18.69 3.87
C ARG A 249 5.60 -20.22 3.73
N PRO A 250 4.99 -20.77 2.67
CA PRO A 250 5.09 -22.20 2.39
C PRO A 250 6.56 -22.64 2.29
N ARG A 251 6.87 -23.81 2.86
CA ARG A 251 8.25 -24.30 2.93
C ARG A 251 8.71 -24.93 1.62
N ALA A 252 7.78 -25.48 0.86
CA ALA A 252 8.04 -26.03 -0.46
C ALA A 252 7.05 -25.49 -1.49
N LEU A 253 7.53 -25.38 -2.72
CA LEU A 253 6.67 -25.17 -3.88
C LEU A 253 5.69 -26.35 -3.98
N GLY A 254 4.39 -26.05 -4.03
CA GLY A 254 3.33 -27.06 -4.10
C GLY A 254 2.69 -27.45 -2.77
N ASP A 255 3.10 -26.89 -1.63
CA ASP A 255 2.44 -27.15 -0.34
C ASP A 255 0.96 -26.70 -0.36
N ARG A 256 0.69 -25.54 -0.97
CA ARG A 256 -0.64 -25.01 -1.22
C ARG A 256 -0.62 -23.95 -2.32
N SER A 257 -1.79 -23.68 -2.89
CA SER A 257 -1.99 -22.51 -3.75
C SER A 257 -1.95 -21.24 -2.92
N THR A 258 -1.14 -20.25 -3.30
CA THR A 258 -0.97 -19.00 -2.54
C THR A 258 -0.33 -17.90 -3.39
N VAL A 259 -0.22 -16.71 -2.80
CA VAL A 259 0.61 -15.60 -3.26
C VAL A 259 1.48 -15.18 -2.08
N THR A 260 2.79 -15.11 -2.29
CA THR A 260 3.77 -14.67 -1.28
C THR A 260 4.60 -13.52 -1.81
N LEU A 261 5.17 -12.74 -0.89
CA LEU A 261 6.10 -11.67 -1.18
C LEU A 261 7.47 -11.96 -0.58
N ALA A 262 8.50 -11.50 -1.28
CA ALA A 262 9.87 -11.40 -0.79
C ALA A 262 10.41 -10.00 -1.08
N ILE A 263 11.30 -9.49 -0.23
CA ILE A 263 11.98 -8.21 -0.46
C ILE A 263 13.42 -8.51 -0.83
N GLY A 264 13.79 -8.20 -2.07
CA GLY A 264 15.15 -8.32 -2.56
C GLY A 264 15.92 -7.01 -2.41
N ARG A 265 17.20 -7.09 -2.05
CA ARG A 265 18.13 -5.96 -2.01
C ARG A 265 19.52 -6.42 -2.48
N LYS A 266 20.19 -5.63 -3.31
CA LYS A 266 21.53 -5.94 -3.81
C LYS A 266 22.52 -4.85 -3.44
N GLY A 267 23.48 -5.18 -2.57
CA GLY A 267 24.39 -4.20 -1.98
C GLY A 267 23.61 -3.05 -1.33
N ASP A 268 24.05 -1.82 -1.58
CA ASP A 268 23.39 -0.60 -1.09
C ASP A 268 22.23 -0.12 -1.99
N GLY A 269 21.85 -0.89 -3.01
CA GLY A 269 20.75 -0.55 -3.90
C GLY A 269 19.38 -0.50 -3.21
N PRO A 270 18.39 0.16 -3.83
CA PRO A 270 17.04 0.23 -3.27
C PRO A 270 16.40 -1.17 -3.21
N PRO A 271 15.59 -1.46 -2.18
CA PRO A 271 14.87 -2.72 -2.10
C PRO A 271 13.80 -2.80 -3.18
N TRP A 272 13.54 -4.01 -3.68
CA TRP A 272 12.41 -4.29 -4.57
C TRP A 272 11.56 -5.43 -4.01
N LEU A 273 10.28 -5.41 -4.37
CA LEU A 273 9.35 -6.47 -4.04
C LEU A 273 9.39 -7.53 -5.14
N GLU A 274 9.38 -8.80 -4.76
CA GLU A 274 9.14 -9.94 -5.62
C GLU A 274 7.85 -10.63 -5.18
N MET A 275 6.92 -10.81 -6.11
CA MET A 275 5.68 -11.54 -5.91
C MET A 275 5.81 -12.92 -6.54
N ARG A 276 5.59 -13.94 -5.74
CA ARG A 276 5.48 -15.33 -6.18
C ARG A 276 4.04 -15.79 -6.09
N THR A 277 3.47 -16.20 -7.21
CA THR A 277 2.13 -16.79 -7.27
C THR A 277 2.24 -18.28 -7.56
N VAL A 278 1.59 -19.13 -6.76
CA VAL A 278 1.68 -20.59 -6.86
C VAL A 278 0.30 -21.19 -6.92
N TYR A 279 0.05 -22.04 -7.91
CA TYR A 279 -1.03 -23.01 -7.93
C TYR A 279 -0.48 -24.39 -7.55
N ALA A 280 -1.12 -25.06 -6.60
CA ALA A 280 -0.81 -26.43 -6.21
C ALA A 280 -2.05 -27.32 -6.37
N GLY A 281 -1.93 -28.43 -7.11
CA GLY A 281 -3.05 -29.31 -7.39
C GLY A 281 -2.66 -30.74 -7.74
N ARG A 282 -3.68 -31.56 -8.02
CA ARG A 282 -3.50 -32.95 -8.46
C ARG A 282 -3.15 -33.05 -9.95
N SER A 283 -3.47 -32.02 -10.72
CA SER A 283 -3.24 -31.92 -12.16
C SER A 283 -2.93 -30.47 -12.52
N TRP A 284 -2.20 -30.28 -13.62
CA TRP A 284 -1.98 -28.95 -14.20
C TRP A 284 -3.31 -28.36 -14.68
N LEU A 285 -3.49 -27.07 -14.42
CA LEU A 285 -4.53 -26.24 -15.02
C LEU A 285 -4.04 -25.53 -16.27
N PHE A 286 -2.71 -25.43 -16.47
CA PHE A 286 -2.09 -24.55 -17.45
C PHE A 286 -2.51 -23.11 -17.21
N VAL A 287 -2.18 -22.61 -16.01
CA VAL A 287 -2.58 -21.30 -15.50
C VAL A 287 -2.06 -20.21 -16.45
N ASP A 288 -2.97 -19.33 -16.86
CA ASP A 288 -2.67 -18.15 -17.67
C ASP A 288 -3.06 -16.83 -16.99
N GLN A 289 -3.94 -16.90 -15.98
CA GLN A 289 -4.43 -15.74 -15.25
C GLN A 289 -4.78 -16.12 -13.81
N VAL A 290 -4.47 -15.23 -12.87
CA VAL A 290 -4.91 -15.34 -11.47
C VAL A 290 -5.74 -14.11 -11.14
N LYS A 291 -6.97 -14.36 -10.68
CA LYS A 291 -7.89 -13.33 -10.19
C LYS A 291 -8.02 -13.44 -8.69
N VAL A 292 -8.19 -12.30 -8.02
CA VAL A 292 -8.45 -12.27 -6.58
C VAL A 292 -9.82 -11.69 -6.35
N SER A 293 -10.63 -12.40 -5.56
CA SER A 293 -11.92 -11.89 -5.10
C SER A 293 -11.87 -11.60 -3.62
N HIS A 294 -12.21 -10.37 -3.25
CA HIS A 294 -12.21 -9.86 -1.88
C HIS A 294 -13.28 -8.76 -1.77
N GLY A 295 -14.02 -8.71 -0.65
CA GLY A 295 -15.00 -7.65 -0.42
C GLY A 295 -16.03 -7.42 -1.55
N GLY A 296 -16.41 -8.48 -2.28
CA GLY A 296 -17.32 -8.39 -3.43
C GLY A 296 -16.70 -7.84 -4.73
N THR A 297 -15.42 -7.48 -4.72
CA THR A 297 -14.66 -7.05 -5.91
C THR A 297 -13.88 -8.22 -6.48
N THR A 298 -13.52 -8.16 -7.78
CA THR A 298 -12.61 -9.12 -8.41
C THR A 298 -11.59 -8.36 -9.24
N ASP A 299 -10.32 -8.55 -8.92
CA ASP A 299 -9.18 -7.94 -9.62
C ASP A 299 -8.37 -9.02 -10.35
N THR A 300 -7.70 -8.66 -11.44
CA THR A 300 -6.68 -9.54 -12.04
C THR A 300 -5.36 -9.27 -11.35
N LEU A 301 -4.84 -10.25 -10.61
CA LEU A 301 -3.59 -10.11 -9.88
C LEU A 301 -2.39 -10.44 -10.76
N ALA A 302 -2.43 -11.55 -11.51
CA ALA A 302 -1.32 -11.98 -12.36
C ALA A 302 -1.84 -12.49 -13.70
N PHE A 303 -1.04 -12.35 -14.75
CA PHE A 303 -1.34 -12.87 -16.08
C PHE A 303 -0.05 -13.30 -16.80
N GLY A 304 -0.19 -14.24 -17.73
CA GLY A 304 0.90 -14.70 -18.59
C GLY A 304 1.37 -16.11 -18.27
N TRP A 305 2.62 -16.40 -18.65
CA TRP A 305 3.18 -17.75 -18.53
C TRP A 305 3.54 -18.09 -17.08
N PHE A 306 3.16 -19.30 -16.66
CA PHE A 306 3.56 -19.96 -15.42
C PHE A 306 4.54 -21.09 -15.72
N GLU A 307 5.61 -21.16 -14.93
CA GLU A 307 6.48 -22.33 -14.83
C GLU A 307 5.74 -23.51 -14.22
N ARG A 308 6.19 -24.72 -14.52
CA ARG A 308 5.49 -25.95 -14.11
C ARG A 308 6.49 -27.03 -13.76
N GLN A 309 6.14 -27.79 -12.75
CA GLN A 309 6.88 -28.97 -12.35
C GLN A 309 5.93 -30.05 -11.85
N GLN A 310 6.35 -31.30 -12.04
CA GLN A 310 5.65 -32.48 -11.55
C GLN A 310 6.51 -33.13 -10.47
N GLY A 311 5.99 -33.16 -9.24
CA GLY A 311 6.53 -33.95 -8.13
C GLY A 311 5.48 -34.93 -7.62
N ALA A 312 5.33 -35.04 -6.30
CA ALA A 312 4.20 -35.73 -5.68
C ALA A 312 2.85 -35.02 -5.96
N ALA A 313 2.90 -33.71 -6.22
CA ALA A 313 1.81 -32.89 -6.70
C ALA A 313 2.22 -32.15 -7.98
N ALA A 314 1.22 -31.70 -8.75
CA ALA A 314 1.41 -30.80 -9.87
C ALA A 314 1.37 -29.36 -9.34
N TYR A 315 2.39 -28.57 -9.61
CA TYR A 315 2.36 -27.15 -9.25
C TYR A 315 2.85 -26.28 -10.40
N GLU A 316 2.26 -25.08 -10.46
CA GLU A 316 2.53 -24.05 -11.45
C GLU A 316 2.83 -22.75 -10.71
N TRP A 317 3.92 -22.07 -11.04
CA TRP A 317 4.30 -20.85 -10.35
C TRP A 317 4.81 -19.77 -11.29
N ARG A 318 4.83 -18.55 -10.77
CA ARG A 318 5.39 -17.39 -11.46
C ARG A 318 5.96 -16.43 -10.44
N ASP A 319 7.17 -15.98 -10.71
CA ASP A 319 7.84 -14.91 -9.99
C ASP A 319 7.84 -13.66 -10.85
N GLU A 320 7.43 -12.53 -10.28
CA GLU A 320 7.48 -11.25 -10.97
C GLU A 320 7.65 -10.08 -9.99
N ARG A 321 8.11 -8.95 -10.51
CA ARG A 321 8.07 -7.69 -9.76
C ARG A 321 6.66 -7.11 -9.90
N PRO A 322 5.88 -6.99 -8.82
CA PRO A 322 4.54 -6.46 -8.91
C PRO A 322 4.58 -4.99 -9.33
N ASP A 323 3.76 -4.62 -10.30
CA ASP A 323 3.56 -3.22 -10.68
C ASP A 323 2.75 -2.46 -9.62
N PRO A 324 2.67 -1.11 -9.67
CA PRO A 324 1.93 -0.33 -8.68
C PRO A 324 0.45 -0.71 -8.53
N GLY A 325 -0.20 -1.15 -9.61
CA GLY A 325 -1.59 -1.64 -9.58
C GLY A 325 -1.71 -2.98 -8.86
N GLN A 326 -0.77 -3.90 -9.12
CA GLN A 326 -0.68 -5.18 -8.41
C GLN A 326 -0.38 -4.98 -6.92
N VAL A 327 0.52 -4.06 -6.54
CA VAL A 327 0.78 -3.71 -5.14
C VAL A 327 -0.51 -3.24 -4.44
N GLU A 328 -1.32 -2.42 -5.10
CA GLU A 328 -2.57 -1.93 -4.52
C GLU A 328 -3.64 -3.02 -4.42
N ILE A 329 -3.66 -3.98 -5.35
CA ILE A 329 -4.47 -5.21 -5.22
C ILE A 329 -4.02 -6.04 -4.01
N LEU A 330 -2.71 -6.25 -3.84
CA LEU A 330 -2.13 -7.00 -2.73
C LEU A 330 -2.45 -6.35 -1.37
N ARG A 331 -2.42 -5.01 -1.28
CA ARG A 331 -2.83 -4.27 -0.08
C ARG A 331 -4.31 -4.47 0.27
N ARG A 332 -5.21 -4.43 -0.72
CA ARG A 332 -6.63 -4.74 -0.50
C ARG A 332 -6.82 -6.18 -0.07
N LEU A 333 -6.12 -7.11 -0.72
CA LEU A 333 -6.15 -8.52 -0.40
C LEU A 333 -5.69 -8.78 1.05
N ALA A 334 -4.60 -8.15 1.49
CA ALA A 334 -4.07 -8.29 2.85
C ALA A 334 -5.05 -7.81 3.94
N ARG A 335 -5.87 -6.78 3.64
CA ARG A 335 -6.84 -6.19 4.57
C ARG A 335 -8.23 -6.83 4.52
N ALA A 336 -8.46 -7.78 3.61
CA ALA A 336 -9.77 -8.37 3.41
C ALA A 336 -10.18 -9.32 4.57
N ASP A 337 -11.46 -9.28 4.93
CA ASP A 337 -12.07 -10.23 5.88
C ASP A 337 -12.04 -11.66 5.33
N ASP A 338 -12.31 -11.80 4.03
CA ASP A 338 -12.28 -13.06 3.28
C ASP A 338 -11.74 -12.81 1.87
N ALA A 339 -11.02 -13.80 1.33
CA ALA A 339 -10.51 -13.73 -0.03
C ALA A 339 -10.38 -15.10 -0.69
N ILE A 340 -10.49 -15.11 -2.02
CA ILE A 340 -10.35 -16.28 -2.88
C ILE A 340 -9.36 -15.96 -4.00
N LEU A 341 -8.41 -16.86 -4.22
CA LEU A 341 -7.56 -16.89 -5.42
C LEU A 341 -8.23 -17.77 -6.47
N ARG A 342 -8.60 -17.19 -7.61
CA ARG A 342 -9.11 -17.92 -8.77
C ARG A 342 -8.01 -18.08 -9.80
N PHE A 343 -7.47 -19.29 -9.90
CA PHE A 343 -6.52 -19.68 -10.93
C PHE A 343 -7.28 -20.07 -12.19
N GLN A 344 -7.11 -19.32 -13.27
CA GLN A 344 -7.72 -19.62 -14.57
C GLN A 344 -6.65 -20.23 -15.46
N GLY A 345 -6.96 -21.39 -16.04
CA GLY A 345 -6.17 -22.00 -17.09
C GLY A 345 -6.95 -22.09 -18.39
N MET A 346 -6.36 -22.75 -19.40
CA MET A 346 -6.92 -22.75 -20.77
C MET A 346 -8.31 -23.38 -20.88
N GLN A 347 -8.66 -24.33 -20.01
CA GLN A 347 -9.91 -25.11 -20.10
C GLN A 347 -10.77 -24.98 -18.85
N GLU A 348 -10.16 -24.82 -17.68
CA GLU A 348 -10.85 -24.85 -16.39
C GLU A 348 -10.27 -23.78 -15.45
N GLY A 349 -11.08 -23.36 -14.48
CA GLY A 349 -10.66 -22.47 -13.40
C GLY A 349 -10.83 -23.15 -12.05
N ARG A 350 -10.02 -22.73 -11.08
CA ARG A 350 -10.05 -23.26 -9.72
C ARG A 350 -9.98 -22.16 -8.68
N ASP A 351 -10.92 -22.20 -7.75
CA ASP A 351 -11.00 -21.29 -6.62
C ASP A 351 -10.32 -21.91 -5.42
N GLU A 352 -9.38 -21.19 -4.84
CA GLU A 352 -8.65 -21.58 -3.65
C GLU A 352 -8.86 -20.50 -2.58
N PRO A 353 -9.28 -20.88 -1.36
CA PRO A 353 -9.43 -19.92 -0.27
C PRO A 353 -8.07 -19.32 0.04
N PHE A 354 -8.02 -18.02 0.32
CA PHE A 354 -6.81 -17.34 0.73
C PHE A 354 -6.82 -17.10 2.25
N PRO A 355 -6.16 -17.95 3.05
CA PRO A 355 -6.31 -17.96 4.50
C PRO A 355 -5.89 -16.65 5.15
N ARG A 356 -6.46 -16.36 6.33
CA ARG A 356 -6.10 -15.17 7.13
C ARG A 356 -4.60 -15.08 7.44
N ALA A 357 -3.93 -16.21 7.66
CA ALA A 357 -2.48 -16.24 7.91
C ALA A 357 -1.67 -15.75 6.69
N ASP A 358 -2.04 -16.15 5.47
CA ASP A 358 -1.38 -15.66 4.26
C ASP A 358 -1.64 -14.16 4.03
N ARG A 359 -2.85 -13.69 4.35
CA ARG A 359 -3.18 -12.25 4.28
C ARG A 359 -2.39 -11.42 5.29
N ALA A 360 -2.20 -11.92 6.51
CA ALA A 360 -1.36 -11.29 7.52
C ALA A 360 0.11 -11.24 7.06
N ALA A 361 0.64 -12.35 6.55
CA ALA A 361 2.00 -12.39 6.00
C ALA A 361 2.18 -11.41 4.82
N LEU A 362 1.18 -11.24 3.95
CA LEU A 362 1.21 -10.21 2.91
C LEU A 362 1.24 -8.79 3.50
N ALA A 363 0.44 -8.52 4.54
CA ALA A 363 0.40 -7.21 5.18
C ALA A 363 1.78 -6.84 5.76
N ASP A 364 2.35 -7.77 6.54
CA ASP A 364 3.67 -7.66 7.16
C ASP A 364 4.77 -7.41 6.11
N MET A 365 4.76 -8.16 5.00
CA MET A 365 5.74 -7.96 3.93
C MET A 365 5.59 -6.62 3.19
N LEU A 366 4.37 -6.13 3.00
CA LEU A 366 4.12 -4.83 2.36
C LEU A 366 4.56 -3.68 3.26
N GLU A 367 4.29 -3.78 4.56
CA GLU A 367 4.71 -2.79 5.56
C GLU A 367 6.24 -2.75 5.69
N ALA A 368 6.89 -3.91 5.80
CA ALA A 368 8.35 -4.00 5.80
C ALA A 368 8.98 -3.42 4.52
N TRP A 369 8.35 -3.61 3.36
CA TRP A 369 8.84 -3.04 2.11
C TRP A 369 8.70 -1.51 2.04
N ASP A 370 7.55 -0.97 2.48
CA ASP A 370 7.33 0.47 2.52
C ASP A 370 8.33 1.16 3.46
N ALA A 371 8.61 0.55 4.61
CA ALA A 371 9.62 0.97 5.54
C ALA A 371 11.04 1.02 4.96
N LEU A 372 11.50 -0.10 4.40
CA LEU A 372 12.86 -0.21 3.85
C LEU A 372 13.12 0.71 2.66
N ARG A 373 12.08 1.22 2.00
CA ARG A 373 12.17 2.17 0.89
C ARG A 373 12.09 3.63 1.33
N ALA A 374 11.62 3.89 2.56
CA ALA A 374 11.59 5.22 3.14
C ALA A 374 12.93 5.64 3.76
N ASP A 375 13.77 4.65 4.11
CA ASP A 375 15.18 4.81 4.47
C ASP A 375 16.06 5.12 3.25
#